data_AF-A0A497ACR4-F1
#
_entry.id   AF-A0A497ACR4-F1
#
_cell.length_a   1.000
_cell.length_b   1.000
_cell.length_c   1.000
_cell.angle_alpha   90.00
_cell.angle_beta   90.00
_cell.angle_gamma   90.00
#
_symmetry.space_group_name_H-M   'P 1'
#
loop_
_entity.id
_entity.type
_entity.pdbx_description
1 polymer ?
#
loop_
_entity_poly.entity_id
_entity_poly.type
_entity_poly.pdbx_seq_one_letter_code
_entity_poly.pdbx_strand_id
1 'polypeptide(L)'
;MGEIITFYAETDGSNTTGDFTLDSDVLHSTVSYIRPDKGYKLKIWAWRVAGAPVTVLINYTNDVTVGSPTWKTIGAIHLSSEGIEEMEKRKPVIVLSKTGKEAVKFSWSQSAAGVSRVGFEVEFSFDES
;
A
#
# COMPACT_ATOMS: atom_id res chain seq x y z
N MET A 1 10.46 -7.50 18.17
CA MET A 1 11.14 -6.67 17.17
C MET A 1 10.51 -7.03 15.83
N GLY A 2 9.82 -6.10 15.17
CA GLY A 2 9.17 -6.36 13.89
C GLY A 2 10.17 -6.17 12.74
N GLU A 3 10.12 -7.04 11.75
CA GLU A 3 10.88 -6.88 10.51
C GLU A 3 10.14 -5.92 9.58
N ILE A 4 10.88 -5.03 8.91
CA ILE A 4 10.35 -4.10 7.91
C ILE A 4 10.55 -4.73 6.54
N ILE A 5 9.44 -4.93 5.83
CA ILE A 5 9.41 -5.47 4.48
C ILE A 5 9.17 -4.31 3.52
N THR A 6 9.97 -4.25 2.45
CA THR A 6 9.78 -3.27 1.39
C THR A 6 8.92 -3.87 0.28
N PHE A 7 7.83 -3.20 -0.06
CA PHE A 7 6.99 -3.53 -1.20
C PHE A 7 7.18 -2.49 -2.30
N TYR A 8 7.32 -2.91 -3.55
CA TYR A 8 7.44 -2.03 -4.70
C TYR A 8 6.40 -2.37 -5.78
N ALA A 9 6.03 -1.36 -6.56
CA ALA A 9 5.12 -1.52 -7.69
C ALA A 9 5.28 -0.36 -8.69
N GLU A 10 4.63 -0.48 -9.85
CA GLU A 10 4.51 0.59 -10.83
C GLU A 10 3.11 0.70 -11.41
N THR A 11 2.74 1.88 -11.89
CA THR A 11 1.51 2.08 -12.66
C THR A 11 1.66 1.43 -14.03
N ASP A 12 0.53 1.04 -14.64
CA ASP A 12 0.53 0.36 -15.94
C ASP A 12 0.92 1.25 -17.14
N GLY A 13 1.11 2.56 -16.92
CA GLY A 13 1.48 3.53 -17.94
C GLY A 13 0.41 3.80 -19.01
N SER A 14 -0.80 3.24 -18.89
CA SER A 14 -1.85 3.27 -19.92
C SER A 14 -3.21 3.71 -19.38
N ASN A 15 -3.54 3.43 -18.13
CA ASN A 15 -4.75 3.86 -17.46
C ASN A 15 -4.49 5.02 -16.51
N THR A 16 -5.53 5.82 -16.27
CA THR A 16 -5.47 6.93 -15.30
C THR A 16 -5.80 6.49 -13.88
N THR A 17 -6.33 5.29 -13.68
CA THR A 17 -6.62 4.71 -12.36
C THR A 17 -6.36 3.21 -12.34
N GLY A 18 -6.09 2.65 -11.17
CA GLY A 18 -5.92 1.21 -10.99
C GLY A 18 -5.39 0.81 -9.62
N ASP A 19 -5.12 -0.48 -9.44
CA ASP A 19 -4.61 -1.09 -8.20
C ASP A 19 -3.20 -1.65 -8.40
N PHE A 20 -2.29 -1.35 -7.46
CA PHE A 20 -0.90 -1.82 -7.49
C PHE A 20 -0.83 -3.33 -7.32
N THR A 21 -0.11 -3.93 -8.25
CA THR A 21 0.43 -5.29 -8.13
C THR A 21 1.77 -5.15 -7.43
N LEU A 22 1.78 -5.50 -6.14
CA LEU A 22 2.92 -5.33 -5.25
C LEU A 22 3.87 -6.51 -5.39
N ASP A 23 5.15 -6.21 -5.39
CA ASP A 23 6.22 -7.18 -5.35
C ASP A 23 7.18 -6.90 -4.18
N SER A 24 7.92 -7.90 -3.75
CA SER A 24 8.88 -7.83 -2.66
C SER A 24 9.79 -9.04 -2.68
N ASP A 25 11.03 -8.88 -2.23
CA ASP A 25 12.03 -9.96 -2.21
C ASP A 25 11.64 -11.15 -1.31
N VAL A 26 10.68 -10.95 -0.40
CA VAL A 26 10.14 -12.00 0.48
C VAL A 26 8.91 -12.71 -0.10
N LEU A 27 8.39 -12.27 -1.23
CA LEU A 27 7.23 -12.87 -1.88
C LEU A 27 7.65 -13.88 -2.95
N HIS A 28 6.90 -14.98 -3.06
CA HIS A 28 7.06 -15.94 -4.17
C HIS A 28 6.37 -15.48 -5.46
N SER A 29 5.45 -14.54 -5.35
CA SER A 29 4.69 -13.97 -6.47
C SER A 29 4.11 -12.63 -6.05
N THR A 30 3.82 -11.78 -7.03
CA THR A 30 3.17 -10.49 -6.79
C THR A 30 1.80 -10.63 -6.14
N VAL A 31 1.38 -9.64 -5.35
CA VAL A 31 0.10 -9.62 -4.64
C VAL A 31 -0.67 -8.31 -4.90
N SER A 32 -2.00 -8.39 -4.96
CA SER A 32 -2.87 -7.21 -5.14
C SER A 32 -3.20 -6.48 -3.82
N TYR A 33 -2.96 -7.13 -2.68
CA TYR A 33 -3.22 -6.59 -1.35
C TYR A 33 -2.38 -7.32 -0.30
N ILE A 34 -2.20 -6.69 0.85
CA ILE A 34 -1.53 -7.23 2.02
C ILE A 34 -2.60 -7.57 3.06
N ARG A 35 -2.65 -8.83 3.48
CA ARG A 35 -3.58 -9.35 4.48
C ARG A 35 -2.80 -9.77 5.74
N PRO A 36 -2.74 -8.92 6.78
CA PRO A 36 -2.13 -9.31 8.05
C PRO A 36 -2.94 -10.42 8.75
N ASP A 37 -2.23 -11.35 9.37
CA ASP A 37 -2.84 -12.40 10.19
C ASP A 37 -3.61 -11.83 11.39
N LYS A 38 -4.55 -12.61 11.90
CA LYS A 38 -5.37 -12.21 13.06
C LYS A 38 -4.47 -11.87 14.25
N GLY A 39 -4.71 -10.70 14.85
CA GLY A 39 -3.97 -10.17 15.99
C GLY A 39 -2.74 -9.35 15.61
N TYR A 40 -2.34 -9.33 14.34
CA TYR A 40 -1.22 -8.51 13.87
C TYR A 40 -1.67 -7.08 13.55
N LYS A 41 -0.75 -6.15 13.77
CA LYS A 41 -0.78 -4.79 13.23
C LYS A 41 0.12 -4.73 12.01
N LEU A 42 -0.41 -4.17 10.92
CA LEU A 42 0.35 -3.72 9.77
C LEU A 42 0.63 -2.22 9.94
N LYS A 43 1.90 -1.81 9.90
CA LYS A 43 2.31 -0.41 10.02
C LYS A 43 3.05 0.01 8.77
N ILE A 44 2.61 1.09 8.13
CA ILE A 44 3.30 1.69 6.97
C ILE A 44 4.10 2.89 7.47
N TRP A 45 5.43 2.78 7.43
CA TRP A 45 6.35 3.75 8.01
C TRP A 45 6.81 4.79 7.01
N ALA A 46 7.18 4.36 5.82
CA ALA A 46 7.71 5.22 4.78
C ALA A 46 7.12 4.88 3.41
N TRP A 47 7.20 5.84 2.51
CA TRP A 47 6.97 5.63 1.08
C TRP A 47 7.90 6.46 0.22
N ARG A 48 8.08 5.97 -1.00
CA ARG A 48 8.73 6.64 -2.10
C ARG A 48 7.83 6.58 -3.32
N VAL A 49 7.64 7.69 -4.00
CA VAL A 49 6.90 7.77 -5.27
C VAL A 49 7.76 8.52 -6.27
N ALA A 50 7.96 7.97 -7.46
CA ALA A 50 8.80 8.56 -8.48
C ALA A 50 8.18 8.42 -9.88
N GLY A 51 8.40 9.39 -10.77
CA GLY A 51 7.93 9.37 -12.15
C GLY A 51 6.84 10.39 -12.41
N ALA A 52 5.82 10.03 -13.18
CA ALA A 52 4.73 10.93 -13.59
C ALA A 52 3.86 11.40 -12.40
N PRO A 53 3.14 12.54 -12.52
CA PRO A 53 2.21 13.01 -11.50
C PRO A 53 1.17 11.93 -11.13
N VAL A 54 1.05 11.62 -9.85
CA VAL A 54 0.16 10.55 -9.37
C VAL A 54 -0.31 10.80 -7.95
N THR A 55 -1.56 10.43 -7.69
CA THR A 55 -2.08 10.25 -6.34
C THR A 55 -2.11 8.77 -6.02
N VAL A 56 -1.36 8.37 -4.99
CA VAL A 56 -1.35 7.00 -4.46
C VAL A 56 -2.27 6.94 -3.25
N LEU A 57 -3.22 6.01 -3.28
CA LEU A 57 -4.27 5.84 -2.27
C LEU A 57 -3.97 4.59 -1.45
N ILE A 58 -3.95 4.73 -0.13
CA ILE A 58 -3.87 3.61 0.80
C ILE A 58 -5.29 3.23 1.16
N ASN A 59 -5.72 2.06 0.72
CA ASN A 59 -7.09 1.58 0.84
C ASN A 59 -7.16 0.41 1.81
N TYR A 60 -8.17 0.41 2.66
CA TYR A 60 -8.41 -0.60 3.69
C TYR A 60 -9.78 -1.25 3.50
N THR A 61 -9.87 -2.56 3.73
CA THR A 61 -11.13 -3.29 3.83
C THR A 61 -11.20 -4.10 5.12
N ASN A 62 -12.42 -4.27 5.65
CA ASN A 62 -12.65 -5.10 6.84
C ASN A 62 -12.71 -6.59 6.50
N ASP A 63 -13.05 -6.97 5.27
CA ASP A 63 -13.16 -8.36 4.86
C ASP A 63 -12.80 -8.49 3.38
N VAL A 64 -11.59 -9.00 3.09
CA VAL A 64 -11.12 -9.27 1.73
C VAL A 64 -11.60 -10.62 1.18
N THR A 65 -12.28 -11.43 2.01
CA THR A 65 -12.70 -12.80 1.65
C THR A 65 -14.09 -12.85 1.03
N VAL A 66 -14.84 -11.75 1.06
CA VAL A 66 -16.13 -11.64 0.35
C VAL A 66 -15.90 -11.42 -1.14
N GLY A 67 -16.87 -11.81 -1.97
CA GLY A 67 -16.74 -11.72 -3.43
C GLY A 67 -16.54 -10.29 -3.99
N SER A 68 -16.98 -9.26 -3.25
CA SER A 68 -16.76 -7.85 -3.61
C SER A 68 -16.46 -7.02 -2.36
N PRO A 69 -15.18 -6.95 -1.93
CA PRO A 69 -14.79 -6.18 -0.75
C PRO A 69 -15.04 -4.68 -0.93
N THR A 70 -15.57 -4.03 0.10
CA THR A 70 -15.67 -2.57 0.14
C THR A 70 -14.37 -1.98 0.66
N TRP A 71 -13.76 -1.07 -0.09
CA TRP A 71 -12.51 -0.41 0.25
C TRP A 71 -12.75 1.03 0.69
N LYS A 72 -12.09 1.44 1.78
CA LYS A 72 -12.08 2.82 2.28
C LYS A 72 -10.66 3.36 2.23
N THR A 73 -10.50 4.55 1.66
CA THR A 73 -9.21 5.27 1.69
C THR A 73 -8.91 5.75 3.11
N ILE A 74 -7.73 5.38 3.61
CA ILE A 74 -7.22 5.75 4.94
C ILE A 74 -5.99 6.65 4.87
N GLY A 75 -5.40 6.81 3.69
CA GLY A 75 -4.27 7.70 3.43
C GLY A 75 -4.13 7.99 1.94
N ALA A 76 -3.49 9.11 1.62
CA ALA A 76 -3.16 9.49 0.26
C ALA A 76 -1.77 10.12 0.22
N ILE A 77 -1.07 9.92 -0.89
CA ILE A 77 0.25 10.48 -1.19
C ILE A 77 0.11 11.15 -2.55
N HIS A 78 0.61 12.37 -2.68
CA HIS A 78 0.44 13.17 -3.89
C HIS A 78 1.80 13.57 -4.45
N LEU A 79 2.12 13.08 -5.65
CA LEU A 79 3.20 13.59 -6.48
C LEU A 79 2.57 14.53 -7.53
N SER A 80 2.70 15.84 -7.32
CA SER A 80 1.98 16.85 -8.09
C SER A 80 2.55 17.12 -9.48
N SER A 81 3.85 16.86 -9.66
CA SER A 81 4.59 17.04 -10.90
C SER A 81 5.54 15.86 -11.11
N GLU A 82 6.08 15.71 -12.31
CA GLU A 82 7.14 14.73 -12.55
C GLU A 82 8.30 14.96 -11.58
N GLY A 83 8.81 13.89 -10.97
CA GLY A 83 9.86 13.97 -9.97
C GLY A 83 9.86 12.81 -9.00
N ILE A 84 10.26 13.09 -7.77
CA ILE A 84 10.35 12.13 -6.68
C ILE A 84 9.79 12.77 -5.41
N GLU A 85 8.93 12.04 -4.71
CA GLU A 85 8.42 12.36 -3.38
C GLU A 85 8.79 11.21 -2.44
N GLU A 86 9.46 11.53 -1.33
CA GLU A 86 9.90 10.58 -0.31
C GLU A 86 9.49 11.08 1.07
N MET A 87 8.90 10.20 1.87
CA MET A 87 8.47 10.56 3.23
C MET A 87 8.63 9.38 4.16
N GLU A 88 9.36 9.61 5.24
CA GLU A 88 9.37 8.76 6.43
C GLU A 88 8.47 9.39 7.49
N LYS A 89 7.45 8.65 7.97
CA LYS A 89 6.51 9.19 8.96
C LYS A 89 7.04 8.99 10.38
N ARG A 90 6.92 10.05 11.20
CA ARG A 90 7.04 9.94 12.68
C ARG A 90 5.95 9.08 13.33
N LYS A 91 4.78 8.95 12.67
CA LYS A 91 3.66 8.11 13.10
C LYS A 91 3.17 7.30 11.92
N PRO A 92 3.28 5.97 11.95
CA PRO A 92 2.93 5.14 10.80
C PRO A 92 1.43 5.14 10.57
N VAL A 93 1.02 4.77 9.37
CA VAL A 93 -0.37 4.37 9.13
C VAL A 93 -0.53 2.96 9.68
N ILE A 94 -1.44 2.77 10.66
CA ILE A 94 -1.61 1.50 11.37
C ILE A 94 -2.95 0.87 10.99
N VAL A 95 -2.89 -0.39 10.58
CA VAL A 95 -4.06 -1.25 10.37
C VAL A 95 -3.99 -2.44 11.33
N LEU A 96 -5.00 -2.60 12.19
CA LEU A 96 -5.13 -3.73 13.09
C LEU A 96 -5.99 -4.83 12.45
N SER A 97 -5.44 -6.03 12.35
CA SER A 97 -6.16 -7.23 11.92
C SER A 97 -6.88 -7.87 13.10
N LYS A 98 -8.19 -7.64 13.25
CA LYS A 98 -8.96 -8.21 14.37
C LYS A 98 -9.46 -9.61 14.07
N THR A 99 -9.80 -9.85 12.81
CA THR A 99 -10.41 -11.10 12.36
C THR A 99 -9.46 -11.93 11.50
N GLY A 100 -8.36 -11.33 11.03
CA GLY A 100 -7.49 -11.96 10.03
C GLY A 100 -8.09 -11.88 8.64
N LYS A 101 -9.12 -11.06 8.40
CA LYS A 101 -9.75 -10.86 7.09
C LYS A 101 -9.56 -9.45 6.54
N GLU A 102 -9.07 -8.57 7.39
CA GLU A 102 -8.71 -7.21 7.05
C GLU A 102 -7.55 -7.20 6.04
N ALA A 103 -7.58 -6.25 5.11
CA ALA A 103 -6.49 -6.10 4.14
C ALA A 103 -6.27 -4.63 3.79
N VAL A 104 -5.04 -4.35 3.33
CA VAL A 104 -4.64 -3.08 2.74
C VAL A 104 -4.27 -3.31 1.29
N LYS A 105 -4.75 -2.45 0.39
CA LYS A 105 -4.28 -2.36 -0.99
C LYS A 105 -3.82 -0.94 -1.29
N PHE A 106 -3.01 -0.79 -2.32
CA PHE A 106 -2.60 0.51 -2.82
C PHE A 106 -3.19 0.71 -4.21
N SER A 107 -3.73 1.89 -4.46
CA SER A 107 -4.32 2.25 -5.75
C SER A 107 -3.70 3.54 -6.27
N TRP A 108 -3.78 3.80 -7.57
CA TRP A 108 -3.35 5.06 -8.16
C TRP A 108 -4.50 5.79 -8.86
N SER A 109 -4.32 7.11 -8.94
CA SER A 109 -5.11 8.01 -9.76
C SER A 109 -4.20 9.08 -10.37
N GLN A 110 -4.31 9.30 -11.67
CA GLN A 110 -3.54 10.27 -12.45
C GLN A 110 -4.50 11.07 -13.33
N SER A 111 -4.14 12.31 -13.66
CA SER A 111 -4.91 13.12 -14.62
C SER A 111 -4.61 12.73 -16.07
N ALA A 112 -3.42 12.17 -16.32
CA ALA A 112 -2.97 11.63 -17.59
C ALA A 112 -2.20 10.33 -17.33
N ALA A 113 -2.34 9.34 -18.23
CA ALA A 113 -1.62 8.08 -18.10
C ALA A 113 -0.10 8.33 -18.18
N GLY A 114 0.64 7.70 -17.28
CA GLY A 114 2.10 7.78 -17.23
C GLY A 114 2.65 6.79 -16.22
N VAL A 115 3.93 6.47 -16.36
CA VAL A 115 4.58 5.51 -15.46
C VAL A 115 5.04 6.22 -14.20
N SER A 116 4.58 5.74 -13.05
CA SER A 116 5.06 6.11 -11.72
C SER A 116 5.38 4.85 -10.94
N ARG A 117 6.47 4.87 -10.19
CA ARG A 117 6.94 3.76 -9.35
C ARG A 117 6.74 4.11 -7.89
N VAL A 118 6.43 3.10 -7.09
CA VAL A 118 6.19 3.25 -5.65
C VAL A 118 7.02 2.26 -4.86
N GLY A 119 7.42 2.66 -3.65
CA GLY A 119 8.00 1.82 -2.63
C GLY A 119 7.33 2.09 -1.29
N PHE A 120 7.05 1.05 -0.50
CA PHE A 120 6.45 1.15 0.83
C PHE A 120 7.23 0.31 1.83
N GLU A 121 7.54 0.89 2.98
CA GLU A 121 8.15 0.18 4.10
C GLU A 121 7.06 -0.22 5.11
N VAL A 122 6.85 -1.52 5.25
CA VAL A 122 5.76 -2.11 6.02
C VAL A 122 6.28 -3.02 7.12
N GLU A 123 5.94 -2.73 8.36
CA GLU A 123 6.21 -3.57 9.53
C GLU A 123 4.98 -4.38 9.92
N PHE A 124 5.19 -5.65 10.25
CA PHE A 124 4.19 -6.48 10.92
C PHE A 124 4.58 -6.68 12.38
N SER A 125 3.65 -6.39 13.30
CA SER A 125 3.89 -6.59 14.73
C SER A 125 2.68 -7.19 15.41
N PHE A 126 2.90 -8.22 16.22
CA PHE A 126 1.90 -8.74 17.15
C PHE A 126 1.92 -7.91 18.43
N ASP A 127 0.75 -7.48 18.92
CA ASP A 127 0.65 -6.95 20.29
C ASP A 127 0.30 -8.13 21.20
N GLU A 128 1.23 -8.53 22.06
CA GLU A 128 0.86 -9.33 23.22
C GLU A 128 0.01 -8.44 24.13
N SER A 129 -1.27 -8.77 24.24
CA SER A 129 -2.22 -8.12 25.16
C SER A 129 -1.86 -8.38 26.61
#